data_AF-A0A0F9GQ15-F1
#
_entry.id   AF-A0A0F9GQ15-F1
#
_cell.length_a   1.000
_cell.length_b   1.000
_cell.length_c   1.000
_cell.angle_alpha   90.00
_cell.angle_beta   90.00
_cell.angle_gamma   90.00
#
_symmetry.space_group_name_H-M   'P 1'
#
loop_
_entity.id
_entity.type
_entity.pdbx_description
1 polymer ?
#
loop_
_entity_poly.entity_id
_entity_poly.type
_entity_poly.pdbx_seq_one_letter_code
_entity_poly.pdbx_strand_id
1 'polypeptide(L)'
;MMEALLWFAREMGLKLQVNDWKEPWDCETDVSLLLQLRGELRELTAAIRADNHMAVIEEAADVANYAMMLADNHRTILEDAIYDAVPTEEASDG
;
A
#
# COMPACT_ATOMS: atom_id res chain seq x y z
N MET A 1 -2.32 5.75 21.73
CA MET A 1 -1.54 5.83 20.47
C MET A 1 -1.44 4.47 19.80
N MET A 2 -0.87 3.44 20.44
CA MET A 2 -0.81 2.09 19.86
C MET A 2 -2.19 1.49 19.53
N GLU A 3 -3.17 1.65 20.42
CA GLU A 3 -4.54 1.16 20.19
C GLU A 3 -5.17 1.75 18.92
N ALA A 4 -4.98 3.04 18.66
CA ALA A 4 -5.49 3.71 17.47
C ALA A 4 -4.82 3.17 16.19
N LEU A 5 -3.52 2.89 16.25
CA LEU A 5 -2.78 2.28 15.14
C LEU A 5 -3.30 0.86 14.83
N LEU A 6 -3.47 0.02 15.86
CA LEU A 6 -3.96 -1.35 15.69
C LEU A 6 -5.39 -1.38 15.15
N TRP A 7 -6.25 -0.49 15.66
CA TRP A 7 -7.60 -0.33 15.14
C TRP A 7 -7.57 0.07 13.67
N PHE A 8 -6.79 1.10 13.30
CA PHE A 8 -6.77 1.57 11.93
C PHE A 8 -6.14 0.55 10.96
N ALA A 9 -5.11 -0.18 11.40
CA ALA A 9 -4.54 -1.31 10.64
C ALA A 9 -5.58 -2.42 10.40
N ARG A 10 -6.52 -2.63 11.32
CA ARG A 10 -7.64 -3.55 11.11
C ARG A 10 -8.60 -3.03 10.05
N GLU A 11 -8.94 -1.75 10.06
CA GLU A 11 -9.79 -1.13 9.01
C GLU A 11 -9.12 -1.21 7.63
N MET A 12 -7.81 -0.96 7.55
CA MET A 12 -6.99 -1.18 6.35
C MET A 12 -7.13 -2.61 5.83
N GLY A 13 -6.98 -3.61 6.71
CA GLY A 13 -7.13 -5.02 6.35
C GLY A 13 -8.54 -5.39 5.85
N LEU A 14 -9.58 -4.86 6.48
CA LEU A 14 -10.97 -5.07 6.04
C LEU A 14 -11.18 -4.50 4.63
N LYS A 15 -10.63 -3.31 4.33
CA LYS A 15 -10.72 -2.72 3.00
C LYS A 15 -9.97 -3.51 1.92
N LEU A 16 -8.78 -4.04 2.23
CA LEU A 16 -8.07 -4.93 1.31
C LEU A 16 -8.91 -6.17 0.99
N GLN A 17 -9.56 -6.77 1.98
CA GLN A 17 -10.45 -7.92 1.76
C GLN A 17 -11.66 -7.59 0.88
N VAL A 18 -12.26 -6.40 1.04
CA VAL A 18 -13.34 -5.94 0.17
C VAL A 18 -12.85 -5.73 -1.26
N ASN A 19 -11.60 -5.34 -1.43
CA ASN A 19 -10.96 -5.05 -2.71
C ASN A 19 -10.17 -6.25 -3.29
N ASP A 20 -10.26 -7.44 -2.71
CA ASP A 20 -9.48 -8.63 -3.09
C ASP A 20 -9.83 -9.17 -4.50
N TRP A 21 -10.91 -8.65 -5.09
CA TRP A 21 -11.27 -8.89 -6.49
C TRP A 21 -10.45 -8.05 -7.48
N LYS A 22 -9.73 -7.01 -7.01
CA LYS A 22 -8.79 -6.23 -7.82
C LYS A 22 -7.51 -7.04 -8.04
N GLU A 23 -6.77 -6.72 -9.10
CA GLU A 23 -5.49 -7.38 -9.34
C GLU A 23 -4.47 -7.09 -8.22
N PRO A 24 -3.52 -8.00 -7.98
CA PRO A 24 -2.40 -7.77 -7.06
C PRO A 24 -1.65 -6.48 -7.40
N TRP A 25 -1.16 -5.76 -6.38
CA TRP A 25 -0.45 -4.49 -6.58
C TRP A 25 1.04 -4.66 -6.91
N ASP A 26 1.57 -5.87 -6.80
CA ASP A 26 2.99 -6.17 -7.06
C ASP A 26 3.36 -6.00 -8.54
N CYS A 27 2.38 -6.00 -9.44
CA CYS A 27 2.55 -5.71 -10.86
C CYS A 27 2.21 -4.26 -11.25
N GLU A 28 1.73 -3.45 -10.32
CA GLU A 28 1.29 -2.07 -10.58
C GLU A 28 2.46 -1.08 -10.59
N THR A 29 2.41 -0.13 -11.52
CA THR A 29 3.42 0.94 -11.61
C THR A 29 3.17 2.02 -10.57
N ASP A 30 4.23 2.72 -10.13
CA ASP A 30 4.13 3.90 -9.28
C ASP A 30 3.11 4.92 -9.80
N VAL A 31 3.07 5.15 -11.11
CA VAL A 31 2.13 6.09 -11.75
C VAL A 31 0.68 5.63 -11.60
N SER A 32 0.42 4.32 -11.74
CA SER A 32 -0.91 3.74 -11.54
C SER A 32 -1.35 3.87 -10.08
N LEU A 33 -0.51 3.47 -9.14
CA LEU A 33 -0.80 3.57 -7.70
C LEU A 33 -1.01 5.02 -7.26
N LEU A 34 -0.21 5.97 -7.75
CA LEU A 34 -0.39 7.41 -7.47
C LEU A 34 -1.69 7.95 -8.06
N LEU A 35 -2.10 7.47 -9.23
CA LEU A 35 -3.38 7.85 -9.83
C LEU A 35 -4.55 7.36 -8.97
N GLN A 36 -4.50 6.12 -8.49
CA GLN A 36 -5.51 5.55 -7.60
C GLN A 36 -5.54 6.28 -6.25
N LEU A 37 -4.39 6.50 -5.62
CA LEU A 37 -4.26 7.28 -4.38
C LEU A 37 -4.91 8.66 -4.50
N ARG A 38 -4.72 9.34 -5.64
CA ARG A 38 -5.36 10.64 -5.90
C ARG A 38 -6.88 10.51 -6.04
N GLY A 39 -7.37 9.37 -6.54
CA GLY A 39 -8.79 9.00 -6.51
C GLY A 39 -9.31 8.96 -5.07
N GLU A 40 -8.70 8.12 -4.24
CA GLU A 40 -9.13 7.93 -2.83
C GLU A 40 -9.07 9.23 -2.02
N LEU A 41 -8.07 10.09 -2.26
CA LEU A 41 -8.02 11.42 -1.64
C LEU A 41 -9.21 12.31 -2.00
N ARG A 42 -9.75 12.18 -3.22
CA ARG A 42 -10.97 12.91 -3.63
C ARG A 42 -12.20 12.34 -2.94
N GLU A 43 -12.29 11.02 -2.80
CA GLU A 43 -13.39 10.34 -2.11
C GLU A 43 -13.40 10.72 -0.62
N LEU A 44 -12.24 10.65 0.04
CA LEU A 44 -12.06 11.13 1.41
C LEU A 44 -12.46 12.61 1.57
N THR A 45 -12.04 13.46 0.64
CA THR A 45 -12.43 14.89 0.65
C THR A 45 -13.94 15.06 0.52
N ALA A 46 -14.59 14.26 -0.32
CA ALA A 46 -16.04 14.28 -0.48
C ALA A 46 -16.76 13.78 0.79
N ALA A 47 -16.28 12.71 1.40
CA ALA A 47 -16.81 12.16 2.66
C ALA A 47 -16.75 13.18 3.80
N ILE A 48 -15.63 13.89 3.96
CA ILE A 48 -15.47 14.96 4.94
C ILE A 48 -16.48 16.08 4.70
N ARG A 49 -16.62 16.53 3.44
CA ARG A 49 -17.57 17.60 3.08
C ARG A 49 -19.04 17.20 3.30
N ALA A 50 -19.33 15.91 3.18
CA ALA A 50 -20.65 15.34 3.41
C ALA A 50 -20.94 15.03 4.89
N ASP A 51 -19.98 15.26 5.81
CA ASP A 51 -20.05 14.88 7.22
C ASP A 51 -20.38 13.38 7.42
N ASN A 52 -19.91 12.52 6.50
CA ASN A 52 -20.13 11.08 6.56
C ASN A 52 -18.96 10.39 7.25
N HIS A 53 -19.04 10.27 8.59
CA HIS A 53 -17.94 9.73 9.39
C HIS A 53 -17.54 8.29 9.03
N MET A 54 -18.48 7.43 8.64
CA MET A 54 -18.15 6.06 8.23
C MET A 54 -17.33 6.08 6.93
N ALA A 55 -17.76 6.85 5.93
CA ALA A 55 -17.01 7.00 4.69
C ALA A 55 -15.63 7.63 4.95
N VAL A 56 -15.51 8.59 5.88
CA VAL A 56 -14.20 9.15 6.23
C VAL A 56 -13.23 8.08 6.73
N ILE A 57 -13.68 7.14 7.57
CA ILE A 57 -12.85 6.05 8.07
C ILE A 57 -12.44 5.12 6.93
N GLU A 58 -13.41 4.76 6.09
CA GLU A 58 -13.23 3.86 4.95
C GLU A 58 -12.24 4.44 3.92
N GLU A 59 -12.47 5.67 3.44
CA GLU A 59 -11.62 6.28 2.43
C GLU A 59 -10.22 6.64 2.98
N ALA A 60 -10.11 6.93 4.28
CA ALA A 60 -8.81 7.09 4.91
C ALA A 60 -8.01 5.77 4.90
N ALA A 61 -8.68 4.63 5.12
CA ALA A 61 -8.05 3.32 5.04
C ALA A 61 -7.61 2.99 3.60
N ASP A 62 -8.42 3.33 2.59
CA ASP A 62 -8.04 3.17 1.18
C ASP A 62 -6.83 4.04 0.79
N VAL A 63 -6.77 5.31 1.23
CA VAL A 63 -5.58 6.18 1.07
C VAL A 63 -4.34 5.55 1.72
N ALA A 64 -4.46 5.04 2.95
CA ALA A 64 -3.35 4.40 3.65
C ALA A 64 -2.90 3.11 2.96
N ASN A 65 -3.83 2.31 2.44
CA ASN A 65 -3.54 1.08 1.70
C ASN A 65 -2.75 1.37 0.42
N TYR A 66 -3.15 2.35 -0.40
CA TYR A 66 -2.37 2.69 -1.60
C TYR A 66 -0.97 3.25 -1.27
N ALA A 67 -0.84 4.03 -0.19
CA ALA A 67 0.47 4.48 0.28
C ALA A 67 1.34 3.29 0.76
N MET A 68 0.74 2.31 1.44
CA MET A 68 1.40 1.07 1.87
C MET A 68 1.84 0.22 0.66
N MET A 69 1.00 0.05 -0.36
CA MET A 69 1.34 -0.70 -1.58
C MET A 69 2.55 -0.09 -2.30
N LEU A 70 2.59 1.25 -2.41
CA LEU A 70 3.75 1.94 -2.99
C LEU A 70 5.02 1.68 -2.16
N ALA A 71 4.93 1.78 -0.83
CA ALA A 71 6.06 1.49 0.05
C ALA A 71 6.53 0.02 -0.07
N ASP A 72 5.60 -0.92 -0.21
CA ASP A 72 5.90 -2.34 -0.36
C ASP A 72 6.61 -2.65 -1.68
N ASN A 73 6.16 -2.08 -2.81
CA ASN A 73 6.83 -2.25 -4.10
C ASN A 73 8.28 -1.73 -4.07
N HIS A 74 8.52 -0.59 -3.42
CA HIS A 74 9.88 -0.04 -3.27
C HIS A 74 10.75 -0.84 -2.29
N ARG A 75 10.15 -1.45 -1.26
CA ARG A 75 10.84 -2.40 -0.38
C ARG A 75 11.34 -3.60 -1.18
N THR A 76 10.51 -4.19 -2.03
CA THR A 76 10.88 -5.32 -2.91
C THR A 76 12.03 -4.95 -3.85
N ILE A 77 11.96 -3.79 -4.51
CA ILE A 77 13.05 -3.32 -5.40
C ILE A 77 14.38 -3.19 -4.64
N LEU A 78 14.35 -2.70 -3.40
CA LEU A 78 15.54 -2.56 -2.57
C LEU A 78 16.10 -3.94 -2.15
N GLU A 79 15.23 -4.87 -1.78
CA GLU A 79 15.61 -6.25 -1.42
C GLU A 79 16.27 -6.97 -2.60
N ASP A 80 15.72 -6.82 -3.81
CA ASP A 80 16.29 -7.40 -5.04
C ASP A 80 17.66 -6.78 -5.38
N ALA A 81 17.78 -5.45 -5.28
CA ALA A 81 19.06 -4.77 -5.52
C ALA A 81 20.16 -5.17 -4.53
N ILE A 82 19.79 -5.46 -3.27
CA ILE A 82 20.72 -5.98 -2.26
C ILE A 82 21.15 -7.40 -2.63
N TYR A 83 20.23 -8.25 -3.06
CA TYR A 83 20.53 -9.63 -3.47
C TYR A 83 21.49 -9.67 -4.67
N ASP A 84 21.24 -8.85 -5.70
CA ASP A 84 22.10 -8.76 -6.88
C ASP A 84 23.49 -8.16 -6.59
N ALA A 85 23.62 -7.38 -5.51
CA ALA A 85 24.89 -6.78 -5.09
C ALA A 85 25.77 -7.72 -4.26
N VAL A 86 25.28 -8.90 -3.86
CA VAL A 86 26.09 -9.92 -3.17
C VAL A 86 26.97 -10.64 -4.22
N PRO A 87 28.30 -10.50 -4.18
CA PRO A 87 29.17 -11.29 -5.04
C PRO A 87 28.98 -12.76 -4.70
N THR A 88 28.68 -13.59 -5.70
CA THR A 88 28.75 -15.04 -5.55
C THR A 88 30.21 -15.42 -5.33
N GLU A 89 30.65 -15.52 -4.07
CA GLU A 89 31.91 -16.16 -3.71
C GLU A 89 31.80 -17.69 -3.90
N GLU A 90 31.50 -18.20 -5.10
CA GLU A 90 31.76 -19.61 -5.43
C GLU A 90 32.00 -19.78 -6.93
N ALA A 91 33.28 -19.77 -7.32
CA ALA A 91 33.90 -20.72 -8.26
C ALA A 91 35.41 -20.43 -8.36
N SER A 92 36.14 -20.61 -7.26
CA SER A 92 37.55 -20.96 -7.31
C SER A 92 37.74 -22.26 -6.57
N ASP A 93 37.48 -23.37 -7.26
CA ASP A 93 38.05 -24.64 -6.87
C ASP A 93 38.27 -25.50 -8.12
N GLY A 94 39.54 -25.81 -8.37
CA GLY A 94 39.98 -26.88 -9.28
C GLY A 94 40.27 -26.50 -10.72
#